data_AF-A0A2V9QHT4-F1
#
_entry.id   AF-A0A2V9QHT4-F1
#
_cell.length_a   1.000
_cell.length_b   1.000
_cell.length_c   1.000
_cell.angle_alpha   90.00
_cell.angle_beta   90.00
_cell.angle_gamma   90.00
#
_symmetry.space_group_name_H-M   'P 1'
#
loop_
_entity.id
_entity.type
_entity.pdbx_description
1 polymer ?
#
loop_
_entity_poly.entity_id
_entity_poly.type
_entity_poly.pdbx_seq_one_letter_code
_entity_poly.pdbx_strand_id
1 'polypeptide(L)'
;MPIALSYDRSRFGAGAQYEYSRTSHAFSAGQAYRGSFRWSEQHFQMSANAGLDTQALGVDSVFSAFPGLNVALAQLGLGANTSIEQLVILLQNRAFLNSLGIAPSATLQLVPRNSYAGLNLSWRSGRQVLELNSNYNRNSFLTQQNTTVLQTVRYRRGLTNFTELVTSFTLLDSLALAHRWSPVWEIGLRHQFRSSPFPHLHQHNGMISGTERQQDSSGIQVVQAAEITLDGDRRTTSNSQGNYRFSSVRPGVHTVQIAFKSSRPFWYTTSSKVSTTADSIVDFGMIYPAAQVIGYVLNDVGMGLPDIGVLLKGPQGEMNLTTDQGGKFVAPVAQSGSYSAHVDVESVPDGYALEDLQLASISVGEGEFK
;
A
#
# COMPACT_ATOMS: atom_id res chain seq x y z
N MET A 1 -22.40 -28.40 -10.38
CA MET A 1 -21.76 -29.35 -9.44
C MET A 1 -20.53 -29.94 -10.10
N PRO A 2 -19.33 -29.81 -9.51
CA PRO A 2 -18.11 -30.42 -10.05
C PRO A 2 -17.93 -31.87 -9.58
N ILE A 3 -17.50 -32.73 -10.47
CA ILE A 3 -17.08 -34.11 -10.21
C ILE A 3 -15.61 -34.20 -10.65
N ALA A 4 -14.73 -34.69 -9.76
CA ALA A 4 -13.31 -34.81 -10.05
C ALA A 4 -12.80 -36.22 -9.71
N LEU A 5 -11.92 -36.72 -10.58
CA LEU A 5 -11.17 -37.95 -10.42
C LEU A 5 -9.70 -37.60 -10.53
N SER A 6 -8.91 -37.97 -9.53
CA SER A 6 -7.47 -37.77 -9.55
C SER A 6 -6.74 -39.05 -9.16
N TYR A 7 -5.59 -39.24 -9.78
CA TYR A 7 -4.68 -40.32 -9.49
C TYR A 7 -3.28 -39.73 -9.36
N ASP A 8 -2.61 -40.02 -8.26
CA ASP A 8 -1.34 -39.39 -7.92
C ASP A 8 -0.35 -40.43 -7.36
N ARG A 9 0.87 -40.39 -7.88
CA ARG A 9 2.05 -41.17 -7.46
C ARG A 9 3.30 -40.30 -7.51
N SER A 10 4.39 -40.75 -6.87
CA SER A 10 5.64 -39.99 -6.81
C SER A 10 6.14 -39.42 -8.15
N ARG A 11 6.03 -40.19 -9.24
CA ARG A 11 6.52 -39.81 -10.59
C ARG A 11 5.44 -39.48 -11.61
N PHE A 12 4.17 -39.63 -11.24
CA PHE A 12 3.07 -39.59 -12.19
C PHE A 12 1.81 -39.10 -11.51
N GLY A 13 1.02 -38.29 -12.21
CA GLY A 13 -0.32 -37.97 -11.77
C GLY A 13 -1.19 -37.62 -12.97
N ALA A 14 -2.47 -37.96 -12.86
CA ALA A 14 -3.47 -37.61 -13.85
C ALA A 14 -4.75 -37.18 -13.14
N GLY A 15 -5.41 -36.18 -13.69
CA GLY A 15 -6.67 -35.66 -13.16
C GLY A 15 -7.66 -35.43 -14.29
N ALA A 16 -8.92 -35.69 -14.00
CA ALA A 16 -10.05 -35.32 -14.84
C ALA A 16 -11.11 -34.66 -13.96
N GLN A 17 -11.65 -33.54 -14.40
CA GLN A 17 -12.74 -32.84 -13.74
C GLN A 17 -13.81 -32.52 -14.77
N TYR A 18 -15.06 -32.76 -14.38
CA TYR A 18 -16.24 -32.36 -15.10
C TYR A 18 -17.06 -31.43 -14.21
N GLU A 19 -17.58 -30.35 -14.78
CA GLU A 19 -18.49 -29.45 -14.08
C GLU A 19 -19.68 -29.12 -14.97
N TYR A 20 -20.87 -29.27 -14.38
CA TYR A 20 -22.13 -28.89 -15.00
C TYR A 20 -22.70 -27.66 -14.30
N SER A 21 -23.09 -26.65 -15.09
CA SER A 21 -23.73 -25.43 -14.61
C SER A 21 -25.02 -25.16 -15.38
N ARG A 22 -26.02 -24.62 -14.69
CA ARG A 22 -27.32 -24.27 -15.27
C ARG A 22 -27.70 -22.87 -14.84
N THR A 23 -28.02 -22.03 -15.81
CA THR A 23 -28.48 -20.65 -15.59
C THR A 23 -29.92 -20.53 -16.08
N SER A 24 -30.76 -19.80 -15.36
CA SER A 24 -32.12 -19.45 -15.83
C SER A 24 -32.02 -18.59 -17.08
N HIS A 25 -32.85 -18.88 -18.10
CA HIS A 25 -32.88 -18.16 -19.38
C HIS A 25 -31.59 -18.25 -20.22
N ALA A 26 -30.87 -19.37 -20.17
CA ALA A 26 -29.72 -19.62 -21.06
C ALA A 26 -30.08 -20.52 -22.25
N PHE A 27 -29.38 -20.34 -23.39
CA PHE A 27 -29.58 -21.14 -24.61
C PHE A 27 -29.16 -22.61 -24.45
N SER A 28 -28.24 -22.89 -23.53
CA SER A 28 -27.79 -24.25 -23.23
C SER A 28 -27.25 -24.32 -21.80
N ALA A 29 -27.13 -25.53 -21.26
CA ALA A 29 -26.42 -25.75 -20.01
C ALA A 29 -24.91 -25.61 -20.22
N GLY A 30 -24.21 -25.04 -19.24
CA GLY A 30 -22.77 -24.91 -19.26
C GLY A 30 -22.10 -26.22 -18.84
N GLN A 31 -21.03 -26.56 -19.54
CA GLN A 31 -20.23 -27.75 -19.27
C GLN A 31 -18.75 -27.39 -19.33
N ALA A 32 -17.99 -27.82 -18.32
CA ALA A 32 -16.56 -27.65 -18.27
C ALA A 32 -15.88 -29.02 -18.10
N TYR A 33 -14.90 -29.29 -18.94
CA TYR A 33 -14.05 -30.47 -18.91
C TYR A 33 -12.62 -30.03 -18.68
N ARG A 34 -11.92 -30.60 -17.70
CA ARG A 34 -10.52 -30.28 -17.42
C ARG A 34 -9.75 -31.58 -17.24
N GLY A 35 -8.65 -31.70 -17.98
CA GLY A 35 -7.67 -32.77 -17.83
C GLY A 35 -6.34 -32.20 -17.36
N SER A 36 -5.66 -32.91 -16.47
CA SER A 36 -4.29 -32.62 -16.08
C SER A 36 -3.46 -33.88 -16.10
N PHE A 37 -2.19 -33.73 -16.43
CA PHE A 37 -1.22 -34.79 -16.49
C PHE A 37 0.11 -34.27 -15.96
N ARG A 38 0.77 -35.05 -15.11
CA ARG A 38 2.13 -34.78 -14.65
C ARG A 38 2.96 -36.04 -14.73
N TRP A 39 4.21 -35.89 -15.14
CA TRP A 39 5.20 -36.94 -15.15
C TRP A 39 6.55 -36.35 -14.77
N SER A 40 7.32 -37.07 -13.96
CA SER A 40 8.64 -36.64 -13.55
C SER A 40 9.57 -37.83 -13.40
N GLU A 41 10.67 -37.80 -14.12
CA GLU A 41 11.68 -38.85 -14.10
C GLU A 41 13.07 -38.24 -14.17
N GLN A 42 13.84 -38.40 -13.07
CA GLN A 42 15.22 -37.94 -12.93
C GLN A 42 15.42 -36.48 -13.35
N HIS A 43 15.83 -36.28 -14.61
CA HIS A 43 16.17 -35.02 -15.23
C HIS A 43 14.98 -34.36 -15.94
N PHE A 44 13.90 -35.10 -16.21
CA PHE A 44 12.76 -34.63 -16.98
C PHE A 44 11.53 -34.42 -16.09
N GLN A 45 10.82 -33.33 -16.32
CA GLN A 45 9.49 -33.10 -15.77
C GLN A 45 8.58 -32.61 -16.90
N MET A 46 7.38 -33.16 -16.95
CA MET A 46 6.32 -32.77 -17.86
C MET A 46 5.06 -32.49 -17.06
N SER A 47 4.40 -31.38 -17.36
CA SER A 47 3.04 -31.12 -16.93
C SER A 47 2.22 -30.68 -18.14
N ALA A 48 1.05 -31.27 -18.33
CA ALA A 48 0.12 -30.85 -19.36
C ALA A 48 -1.26 -30.64 -18.74
N ASN A 49 -2.00 -29.70 -19.29
CA ASN A 49 -3.38 -29.44 -18.92
C ASN A 49 -4.17 -29.11 -20.18
N ALA A 50 -5.42 -29.54 -20.24
CA ALA A 50 -6.31 -29.15 -21.31
C ALA A 50 -7.72 -29.00 -20.75
N GLY A 51 -8.50 -28.13 -21.36
CA GLY A 51 -9.88 -27.99 -20.98
C GLY A 51 -10.75 -27.42 -22.07
N LEU A 52 -12.04 -27.67 -21.91
CA LEU A 52 -13.10 -27.13 -22.74
C LEU A 52 -14.19 -26.64 -21.80
N ASP A 53 -14.42 -25.34 -21.81
CA ASP A 53 -15.50 -24.70 -21.09
C ASP A 53 -16.55 -24.21 -22.09
N THR A 54 -17.80 -24.56 -21.87
CA THR A 54 -18.97 -24.03 -22.60
C THR A 54 -19.78 -23.19 -21.61
N GLN A 55 -20.10 -21.96 -22.02
CA GLN A 55 -20.82 -21.03 -21.15
C GLN A 55 -22.34 -21.12 -21.41
N ALA A 56 -23.11 -21.14 -20.33
CA ALA A 56 -24.56 -20.93 -20.37
C ALA A 56 -24.86 -19.44 -20.61
N LEU A 57 -24.68 -18.98 -21.86
CA LEU A 57 -24.98 -17.59 -22.19
C LEU A 57 -26.48 -17.33 -22.08
N GLY A 58 -26.85 -16.28 -21.34
CA GLY A 58 -28.23 -15.85 -21.18
C GLY A 58 -28.80 -15.31 -22.48
N VAL A 59 -30.10 -15.50 -22.69
CA VAL A 59 -30.87 -14.92 -23.80
C VAL A 59 -30.69 -13.41 -23.85
N ASP A 60 -30.64 -12.75 -22.69
CA ASP A 60 -30.38 -11.31 -22.54
C ASP A 60 -29.04 -10.85 -23.13
N SER A 61 -28.01 -11.71 -23.09
CA SER A 61 -26.70 -11.38 -23.67
C SER A 61 -26.74 -11.32 -25.20
N VAL A 62 -27.62 -12.08 -25.84
CA VAL A 62 -27.85 -12.02 -27.29
C VAL A 62 -28.68 -10.80 -27.68
N PHE A 63 -29.70 -10.46 -26.89
CA PHE A 63 -30.47 -9.23 -27.09
C PHE A 63 -29.62 -7.97 -26.87
N SER A 64 -28.70 -8.00 -25.90
CA SER A 64 -27.74 -6.90 -25.70
C SER A 64 -26.72 -6.78 -26.84
N ALA A 65 -26.35 -7.90 -27.48
CA ALA A 65 -25.45 -7.89 -28.63
C ALA A 65 -26.13 -7.43 -29.93
N PHE A 66 -27.46 -7.59 -30.03
CA PHE A 66 -28.27 -7.21 -31.19
C PHE A 66 -29.48 -6.35 -30.81
N PRO A 67 -29.30 -5.03 -30.65
CA PRO A 67 -30.38 -4.11 -30.24
C PRO A 67 -31.60 -4.12 -31.18
N GLY A 68 -31.40 -4.41 -32.48
CA GLY A 68 -32.46 -4.50 -33.49
C GLY A 68 -33.27 -5.81 -33.49
N LEU A 69 -32.85 -6.81 -32.72
CA LEU A 69 -33.48 -8.13 -32.69
C LEU A 69 -34.95 -8.08 -32.23
N ASN A 70 -35.26 -7.21 -31.27
CA ASN A 70 -36.63 -7.02 -30.78
C ASN A 70 -37.58 -6.49 -31.87
N VAL A 71 -37.10 -5.55 -32.68
CA VAL A 71 -37.89 -4.93 -33.77
C VAL A 71 -38.13 -5.95 -34.89
N ALA A 72 -37.11 -6.75 -35.24
CA ALA A 72 -37.23 -7.77 -36.27
C ALA A 72 -38.14 -8.94 -35.86
N LEU A 73 -38.09 -9.37 -34.59
CA LEU A 73 -39.00 -10.37 -34.06
C LEU A 73 -40.45 -9.86 -34.07
N ALA A 74 -40.68 -8.60 -33.67
CA ALA A 74 -42.01 -7.99 -33.71
C ALA A 74 -42.59 -7.91 -35.13
N GLN A 75 -41.75 -7.65 -36.14
CA GLN A 75 -42.16 -7.64 -37.56
C GLN A 75 -42.56 -9.03 -38.09
N LEU A 76 -42.02 -10.10 -37.50
CA LEU A 76 -42.41 -11.49 -37.80
C LEU A 76 -43.63 -11.96 -36.98
N GLY A 77 -44.25 -11.07 -36.19
CA GLY A 77 -45.34 -11.42 -35.29
C GLY A 77 -44.89 -12.25 -34.08
N LEU A 78 -43.59 -12.30 -33.80
CA LEU A 78 -42.99 -13.04 -32.69
C LEU A 78 -42.68 -12.08 -31.54
N GLY A 79 -43.30 -12.33 -30.37
CA GLY A 79 -43.18 -11.46 -29.18
C GLY A 79 -42.26 -12.01 -28.09
N ALA A 80 -42.32 -11.41 -26.89
CA ALA A 80 -41.57 -11.81 -25.68
C ALA A 80 -41.80 -13.27 -25.21
N ASN A 81 -42.76 -13.97 -25.81
CA ASN A 81 -43.09 -15.37 -25.54
C ASN A 81 -42.49 -16.34 -26.58
N THR A 82 -41.58 -15.87 -27.44
CA THR A 82 -40.88 -16.74 -28.40
C THR A 82 -40.08 -17.78 -27.64
N SER A 83 -40.32 -19.06 -27.94
CA SER A 83 -39.58 -20.14 -27.29
C SER A 83 -38.08 -20.06 -27.64
N ILE A 84 -37.22 -20.48 -26.71
CA ILE A 84 -35.76 -20.50 -26.91
C ILE A 84 -35.40 -21.33 -28.16
N GLU A 85 -36.12 -22.42 -28.43
CA GLU A 85 -35.93 -23.26 -29.61
C GLU A 85 -36.26 -22.54 -30.92
N GLN A 86 -37.38 -21.81 -30.98
CA GLN A 86 -37.74 -21.00 -32.15
C GLN A 86 -36.72 -19.89 -32.39
N LEU A 87 -36.23 -19.26 -31.31
CA LEU A 87 -35.23 -18.19 -31.39
C LEU A 87 -33.88 -18.74 -31.91
N VAL A 88 -33.48 -19.94 -31.52
CA VAL A 88 -32.29 -20.64 -32.06
C VAL A 88 -32.44 -20.92 -33.56
N ILE A 89 -33.59 -21.42 -34.00
CA ILE A 89 -33.87 -21.70 -35.43
C ILE A 89 -33.79 -20.40 -36.26
N LEU A 90 -34.36 -19.31 -35.75
CA LEU A 90 -34.32 -18.00 -36.41
C LEU A 90 -32.89 -17.44 -36.49
N LEU A 91 -32.14 -17.50 -35.39
CA LEU A 91 -30.75 -17.05 -35.35
C LEU A 91 -29.77 -17.94 -36.15
N GLN A 92 -30.23 -19.10 -36.62
CA GLN A 92 -29.50 -19.92 -37.60
C GLN A 92 -29.93 -19.64 -39.05
N ASN A 93 -31.04 -18.92 -39.25
CA ASN A 93 -31.55 -18.59 -40.58
C ASN A 93 -30.79 -17.39 -41.18
N ARG A 94 -30.04 -17.65 -42.26
CA ARG A 94 -29.23 -16.63 -42.95
C ARG A 94 -30.05 -15.46 -43.50
N ALA A 95 -31.27 -15.69 -43.99
CA ALA A 95 -32.12 -14.63 -44.50
C ALA A 95 -32.54 -13.66 -43.39
N PHE A 96 -32.79 -14.19 -42.19
CA PHE A 96 -33.10 -13.39 -41.00
C PHE A 96 -31.88 -12.63 -40.48
N LEU A 97 -30.72 -13.27 -40.39
CA LEU A 97 -29.48 -12.60 -39.97
C LEU A 97 -29.10 -11.44 -40.92
N ASN A 98 -29.30 -11.60 -42.23
CA ASN A 98 -29.10 -10.53 -43.20
C ASN A 98 -30.06 -9.34 -42.96
N SER A 99 -31.31 -9.61 -42.55
CA SER A 99 -32.27 -8.56 -42.20
C SER A 99 -31.88 -7.77 -40.94
N LEU A 100 -31.07 -8.38 -40.07
CA LEU A 100 -30.49 -7.74 -38.88
C LEU A 100 -29.20 -6.96 -39.18
N GLY A 101 -28.79 -6.85 -40.45
CA GLY A 101 -27.57 -6.17 -40.86
C GLY A 101 -26.28 -6.96 -40.57
N ILE A 102 -26.40 -8.25 -40.24
CA ILE A 102 -25.25 -9.13 -40.04
C ILE A 102 -24.74 -9.58 -41.42
N ALA A 103 -23.42 -9.51 -41.64
CA ALA A 103 -22.82 -9.85 -42.92
C ALA A 103 -23.12 -11.31 -43.33
N PRO A 104 -23.34 -11.61 -44.63
CA PRO A 104 -23.71 -12.95 -45.11
C PRO A 104 -22.72 -14.09 -44.78
N SER A 105 -21.48 -13.74 -44.42
CA SER A 105 -20.40 -14.66 -44.06
C SER A 105 -20.19 -14.82 -42.55
N ALA A 106 -20.92 -14.09 -41.71
CA ALA A 106 -20.77 -14.17 -40.27
C ALA A 106 -21.42 -15.46 -39.73
N THR A 107 -20.64 -16.25 -38.99
CA THR A 107 -21.15 -17.43 -38.28
C THR A 107 -21.46 -17.03 -36.84
N LEU A 108 -22.72 -17.18 -36.42
CA LEU A 108 -23.16 -16.83 -35.08
C LEU A 108 -22.94 -18.02 -34.14
N GLN A 109 -22.07 -17.85 -33.14
CA GLN A 109 -21.77 -18.88 -32.16
C GLN A 109 -22.64 -18.69 -30.90
N LEU A 110 -23.84 -19.26 -30.93
CA LEU A 110 -24.84 -19.16 -29.86
C LEU A 110 -24.40 -19.83 -28.53
N VAL A 111 -23.43 -20.74 -28.60
CA VAL A 111 -22.80 -21.36 -27.42
C VAL A 111 -21.32 -20.98 -27.41
N PRO A 112 -20.94 -19.93 -26.68
CA PRO A 112 -19.55 -19.56 -26.49
C PRO A 112 -18.77 -20.70 -25.85
N ARG A 113 -17.55 -20.90 -26.35
CA ARG A 113 -16.65 -21.94 -25.86
C ARG A 113 -15.25 -21.41 -25.70
N ASN A 114 -14.58 -21.83 -24.64
CA ASN A 114 -13.16 -21.64 -24.42
C ASN A 114 -12.48 -23.01 -24.40
N SER A 115 -11.62 -23.27 -25.38
CA SER A 115 -10.74 -24.43 -25.36
C SER A 115 -9.31 -23.99 -25.11
N TYR A 116 -8.67 -24.57 -24.11
CA TYR A 116 -7.30 -24.24 -23.76
C TYR A 116 -6.46 -25.51 -23.58
N ALA A 117 -5.18 -25.40 -23.86
CA ALA A 117 -4.20 -26.44 -23.58
C ALA A 117 -2.88 -25.79 -23.15
N GLY A 118 -2.24 -26.38 -22.15
CA GLY A 118 -0.93 -26.00 -21.65
C GLY A 118 -0.02 -27.22 -21.62
N LEU A 119 1.24 -27.04 -21.97
CA LEU A 119 2.29 -28.04 -21.85
C LEU A 119 3.55 -27.35 -21.36
N ASN A 120 4.07 -27.82 -20.24
CA ASN A 120 5.37 -27.43 -19.72
C ASN A 120 6.26 -28.67 -19.69
N LEU A 121 7.40 -28.57 -20.34
CA LEU A 121 8.45 -29.58 -20.38
C LEU A 121 9.71 -28.95 -19.81
N SER A 122 10.32 -29.60 -18.83
CA SER A 122 11.62 -29.20 -18.32
C SER A 122 12.59 -30.36 -18.33
N TRP A 123 13.81 -30.08 -18.73
CA TRP A 123 14.95 -30.96 -18.60
C TRP A 123 16.02 -30.25 -17.78
N ARG A 124 16.55 -30.91 -16.77
CA ARG A 124 17.61 -30.40 -15.92
C ARG A 124 18.70 -31.44 -15.76
N SER A 125 19.92 -31.11 -16.17
CA SER A 125 21.11 -31.93 -15.95
C SER A 125 22.28 -31.07 -15.49
N GLY A 126 22.77 -31.32 -14.27
CA GLY A 126 23.83 -30.55 -13.64
C GLY A 126 23.48 -29.05 -13.57
N ARG A 127 24.27 -28.22 -14.26
CA ARG A 127 24.09 -26.76 -14.34
C ARG A 127 23.25 -26.30 -15.54
N GLN A 128 22.62 -27.22 -16.26
CA GLN A 128 21.83 -26.91 -17.45
C GLN A 128 20.35 -27.15 -17.19
N VAL A 129 19.52 -26.23 -17.64
CA VAL A 129 18.06 -26.35 -17.63
C VAL A 129 17.51 -25.92 -18.99
N LEU A 130 16.71 -26.77 -19.61
CA LEU A 130 15.94 -26.46 -20.80
C LEU A 130 14.46 -26.54 -20.43
N GLU A 131 13.71 -25.49 -20.71
CA GLU A 131 12.28 -25.37 -20.44
C GLU A 131 11.55 -25.05 -21.76
N LEU A 132 10.49 -25.79 -22.06
CA LEU A 132 9.55 -25.50 -23.13
C LEU A 132 8.17 -25.31 -22.50
N ASN A 133 7.58 -24.14 -22.73
CA ASN A 133 6.22 -23.82 -22.31
C ASN A 133 5.39 -23.53 -23.55
N SER A 134 4.28 -24.23 -23.69
CA SER A 134 3.35 -24.15 -24.82
C SER A 134 1.98 -23.87 -24.26
N ASN A 135 1.35 -22.78 -24.71
CA ASN A 135 -0.01 -22.44 -24.33
C ASN A 135 -0.83 -22.21 -25.59
N TYR A 136 -2.01 -22.80 -25.61
CA TYR A 136 -3.03 -22.64 -26.64
C TYR A 136 -4.30 -22.19 -25.96
N ASN A 137 -4.93 -21.16 -26.50
CA ASN A 137 -6.24 -20.71 -26.08
C ASN A 137 -7.07 -20.35 -27.31
N ARG A 138 -8.28 -20.88 -27.40
CA ARG A 138 -9.24 -20.52 -28.43
C ARG A 138 -10.57 -20.19 -27.77
N ASN A 139 -10.93 -18.92 -27.87
CA ASN A 139 -12.20 -18.38 -27.43
C ASN A 139 -13.11 -18.17 -28.63
N SER A 140 -14.28 -18.79 -28.60
CA SER A 140 -15.38 -18.51 -29.51
C SER A 140 -16.42 -17.67 -28.75
N PHE A 141 -16.64 -16.44 -29.20
CA PHE A 141 -17.70 -15.54 -28.77
C PHE A 141 -18.83 -15.54 -29.79
N LEU A 142 -19.92 -14.83 -29.48
CA LEU A 142 -21.13 -14.80 -30.30
C LEU A 142 -20.86 -14.48 -31.79
N THR A 143 -19.98 -13.53 -32.07
CA THR A 143 -19.69 -13.03 -33.43
C THR A 143 -18.21 -13.09 -33.82
N GLN A 144 -17.34 -13.51 -32.90
CA GLN A 144 -15.90 -13.49 -33.11
C GLN A 144 -15.24 -14.74 -32.54
N GLN A 145 -14.16 -15.18 -33.17
CA GLN A 145 -13.27 -16.18 -32.62
C GLN A 145 -11.87 -15.59 -32.47
N ASN A 146 -11.23 -15.83 -31.33
CA ASN A 146 -9.85 -15.48 -31.10
C ASN A 146 -9.06 -16.74 -30.75
N THR A 147 -7.97 -17.01 -31.47
CA THR A 147 -7.03 -18.08 -31.14
C THR A 147 -5.68 -17.47 -30.82
N THR A 148 -5.08 -17.88 -29.71
CA THR A 148 -3.76 -17.44 -29.27
C THR A 148 -2.90 -18.66 -28.97
N VAL A 149 -1.71 -18.71 -29.55
CA VAL A 149 -0.68 -19.71 -29.27
C VAL A 149 0.58 -18.99 -28.78
N LEU A 150 1.10 -19.42 -27.63
CA LEU A 150 2.32 -18.90 -27.05
C LEU A 150 3.29 -20.06 -26.83
N GLN A 151 4.42 -20.03 -27.52
CA GLN A 151 5.50 -21.00 -27.39
C GLN A 151 6.72 -20.30 -26.83
N THR A 152 7.26 -20.79 -25.71
CA THR A 152 8.48 -20.26 -25.10
C THR A 152 9.47 -21.38 -24.86
N VAL A 153 10.64 -21.28 -25.48
CA VAL A 153 11.81 -22.13 -25.18
C VAL A 153 12.80 -21.30 -24.40
N ARG A 154 13.22 -21.79 -23.23
CA ARG A 154 14.22 -21.14 -22.38
C ARG A 154 15.33 -22.13 -22.06
N TYR A 155 16.57 -21.73 -22.31
CA TYR A 155 17.75 -22.47 -21.93
C TYR A 155 18.58 -21.68 -20.92
N ARG A 156 19.01 -22.37 -19.87
CA ARG A 156 19.86 -21.82 -18.81
C ARG A 156 21.08 -22.70 -18.65
N ARG A 157 22.26 -22.08 -18.63
CA ARG A 157 23.54 -22.76 -18.43
C ARG A 157 24.37 -22.03 -17.39
N GLY A 158 24.65 -22.69 -16.26
CA GLY A 158 25.61 -22.20 -15.29
C GLY A 158 27.02 -22.20 -15.88
N LEU A 159 27.59 -21.01 -16.03
CA LEU A 159 28.98 -20.80 -16.45
C LEU A 159 29.93 -20.97 -15.25
N THR A 160 29.52 -20.45 -14.10
CA THR A 160 30.21 -20.60 -12.81
C THR A 160 29.21 -21.01 -11.72
N ASN A 161 29.62 -21.02 -10.44
CA ASN A 161 28.69 -21.21 -9.32
C ASN A 161 27.76 -20.00 -9.09
N PHE A 162 28.05 -18.84 -9.70
CA PHE A 162 27.33 -17.59 -9.46
C PHE A 162 26.81 -16.94 -10.75
N THR A 163 27.32 -17.35 -11.90
CA THR A 163 26.92 -16.80 -13.19
C THR A 163 26.22 -17.86 -14.03
N GLU A 164 25.02 -17.55 -14.52
CA GLU A 164 24.30 -18.34 -15.51
C GLU A 164 24.03 -17.52 -16.78
N LEU A 165 24.18 -18.16 -17.93
CA LEU A 165 23.67 -17.68 -19.21
C LEU A 165 22.19 -18.06 -19.30
N VAL A 166 21.33 -17.10 -19.62
CA VAL A 166 19.91 -17.28 -19.86
C VAL A 166 19.61 -16.89 -21.29
N THR A 167 19.03 -17.81 -22.05
CA THR A 167 18.52 -17.53 -23.40
C THR A 167 17.07 -17.94 -23.46
N SER A 168 16.22 -17.13 -24.09
CA SER A 168 14.85 -17.53 -24.40
C SER A 168 14.38 -17.03 -25.75
N PHE A 169 13.53 -17.85 -26.36
CA PHE A 169 12.79 -17.54 -27.56
C PHE A 169 11.31 -17.71 -27.28
N THR A 170 10.52 -16.69 -27.58
CA THR A 170 9.07 -16.70 -27.43
C THR A 170 8.42 -16.37 -28.76
N LEU A 171 7.45 -17.18 -29.19
CA LEU A 171 6.61 -16.94 -30.35
C LEU A 171 5.16 -16.80 -29.89
N LEU A 172 4.59 -15.61 -30.09
CA LEU A 172 3.16 -15.36 -29.96
C LEU A 172 2.52 -15.39 -31.35
N ASP A 173 1.51 -16.23 -31.53
CA ASP A 173 0.67 -16.30 -32.71
C ASP A 173 -0.78 -16.00 -32.30
N SER A 174 -1.37 -14.96 -32.88
CA SER A 174 -2.74 -14.52 -32.60
C SER A 174 -3.57 -14.45 -33.88
N LEU A 175 -4.78 -14.99 -33.79
CA LEU A 175 -5.80 -15.06 -34.84
C LEU A 175 -7.09 -14.44 -34.30
N ALA A 176 -7.13 -13.11 -34.18
CA ALA A 176 -8.31 -12.35 -33.77
C ALA A 176 -9.09 -11.76 -34.96
N LEU A 177 -8.38 -11.38 -36.04
CA LEU A 177 -8.90 -10.81 -37.30
C LEU A 177 -7.95 -11.04 -38.49
N ALA A 178 -6.64 -11.03 -38.25
CA ALA A 178 -5.58 -11.41 -39.18
C ALA A 178 -4.49 -12.17 -38.40
N HIS A 179 -3.81 -13.11 -39.07
CA HIS A 179 -2.73 -13.89 -38.46
C HIS A 179 -1.52 -13.00 -38.18
N ARG A 180 -1.10 -12.94 -36.92
CA ARG A 180 0.06 -12.12 -36.51
C ARG A 180 1.03 -12.94 -35.68
N TRP A 181 2.26 -13.06 -36.19
CA TRP A 181 3.39 -13.63 -35.47
C TRP A 181 4.21 -12.54 -34.80
N SER A 182 4.62 -12.76 -33.56
CA SER A 182 5.45 -11.85 -32.79
C SER A 182 6.55 -12.64 -32.08
N PRO A 183 7.71 -12.86 -32.76
CA PRO A 183 8.86 -13.53 -32.18
C PRO A 183 9.66 -12.57 -31.28
N VAL A 184 10.13 -13.06 -30.14
CA VAL A 184 10.97 -12.33 -29.18
C VAL A 184 12.15 -13.20 -28.77
N TRP A 185 13.35 -12.65 -28.82
CA TRP A 185 14.58 -13.28 -28.36
C TRP A 185 15.15 -12.52 -27.18
N GLU A 186 15.60 -13.24 -26.16
CA GLU A 186 16.26 -12.70 -24.99
C GLU A 186 17.55 -13.48 -24.75
N ILE A 187 18.66 -12.76 -24.53
CA ILE A 187 19.96 -13.32 -24.17
C ILE A 187 20.50 -12.46 -23.04
N GLY A 188 20.83 -13.08 -21.91
CA GLY A 188 21.29 -12.37 -20.72
C GLY A 188 22.23 -13.20 -19.87
N LEU A 189 23.03 -12.50 -19.06
CA LEU A 189 23.85 -13.09 -18.00
C LEU A 189 23.22 -12.74 -16.67
N ARG A 190 22.94 -13.75 -15.84
CA ARG A 190 22.49 -13.56 -14.47
C ARG A 190 23.61 -13.91 -13.52
N HIS A 191 24.04 -12.94 -12.72
CA HIS A 191 25.05 -13.11 -11.68
C HIS A 191 24.41 -12.99 -10.30
N GLN A 192 24.65 -13.97 -9.44
CA GLN A 192 24.19 -13.98 -8.05
C GLN A 192 25.33 -13.54 -7.13
N PHE A 193 25.18 -12.37 -6.52
CA PHE A 193 26.10 -11.90 -5.50
C PHE A 193 25.76 -12.56 -4.16
N ARG A 194 26.71 -13.30 -3.56
CA ARG A 194 26.53 -13.92 -2.23
C ARG A 194 26.45 -12.90 -1.09
N SER A 195 27.00 -11.72 -1.32
CA SER A 195 26.98 -10.56 -0.45
C SER A 195 26.48 -9.38 -1.27
N SER A 196 25.79 -8.43 -0.63
CA SER A 196 25.39 -7.20 -1.30
C SER A 196 26.60 -6.57 -2.02
N PRO A 197 26.50 -6.20 -3.32
CA PRO A 197 27.56 -5.45 -4.01
C PRO A 197 27.63 -4.00 -3.48
N PHE A 198 26.60 -3.55 -2.77
CA PHE A 198 26.71 -2.39 -1.91
C PHE A 198 27.46 -2.84 -0.66
N PRO A 199 28.55 -2.15 -0.26
CA PRO A 199 29.16 -2.40 1.03
C PRO A 199 28.03 -2.36 2.06
N HIS A 200 28.09 -3.23 3.08
CA HIS A 200 27.26 -3.06 4.25
C HIS A 200 27.40 -1.58 4.65
N LEU A 201 26.39 -0.76 4.37
CA LEU A 201 26.16 0.43 5.15
C LEU A 201 25.96 -0.17 6.52
N HIS A 202 27.06 -0.29 7.27
CA HIS A 202 27.00 -0.49 8.70
C HIS A 202 26.13 0.67 9.14
N GLN A 203 24.84 0.37 9.31
CA GLN A 203 23.92 1.21 10.04
C GLN A 203 24.45 1.10 11.45
N HIS A 204 25.45 1.93 11.76
CA HIS A 204 26.04 1.97 13.08
C HIS A 204 24.89 2.31 14.00
N ASN A 205 24.68 1.48 15.02
CA ASN A 205 23.69 1.83 16.00
C ASN A 205 24.19 3.09 16.73
N GLY A 206 23.41 4.17 16.68
CA GLY A 206 23.74 5.41 17.35
C GLY A 206 23.37 5.40 18.83
N MET A 207 23.42 6.58 19.45
CA MET A 207 23.02 6.81 20.83
C MET A 207 21.94 7.90 20.89
N ILE A 208 20.98 7.79 21.80
CA ILE A 208 20.14 8.95 22.18
C ILE A 208 20.49 9.30 23.62
N SER A 209 20.71 10.57 23.90
CA SER A 209 21.04 11.04 25.24
C SER A 209 20.31 12.34 25.55
N GLY A 210 20.34 12.75 26.81
CA GLY A 210 19.72 14.01 27.19
C GLY A 210 19.91 14.30 28.66
N THR A 211 19.45 15.49 29.03
CA THR A 211 19.49 16.01 30.39
C THR A 211 18.11 16.40 30.87
N GLU A 212 17.86 16.17 32.14
CA GLU A 212 16.61 16.50 32.81
C GLU A 212 16.85 17.59 33.84
N ARG A 213 16.09 18.67 33.73
CA ARG A 213 16.20 19.82 34.64
C ARG A 213 14.83 20.23 35.15
N GLN A 214 14.78 20.60 36.41
CA GLN A 214 13.63 21.22 37.05
C GLN A 214 13.99 22.63 37.50
N GLN A 215 13.03 23.53 37.48
CA GLN A 215 13.23 24.90 37.93
C GLN A 215 12.19 25.29 38.98
N ASP A 216 12.65 25.92 40.05
CA ASP A 216 11.83 26.48 41.12
C ASP A 216 12.31 27.89 41.51
N SER A 217 11.77 28.43 42.60
CA SER A 217 12.14 29.74 43.13
C SER A 217 13.61 29.84 43.55
N SER A 218 14.27 28.72 43.83
CA SER A 218 15.69 28.66 44.20
C SER A 218 16.62 28.54 42.98
N GLY A 219 16.10 28.22 41.79
CA GLY A 219 16.89 28.13 40.57
C GLY A 219 16.66 26.85 39.77
N ILE A 220 17.57 26.58 38.84
CA ILE A 220 17.58 25.36 38.04
C ILE A 220 18.33 24.26 38.80
N GLN A 221 17.69 23.12 38.94
CA GLN A 221 18.24 21.91 39.55
C GLN A 221 18.16 20.74 38.56
N VAL A 222 19.04 19.76 38.73
CA VAL A 222 19.00 18.51 37.95
C VAL A 222 17.96 17.56 38.54
N VAL A 223 17.34 16.76 37.68
CA VAL A 223 16.35 15.75 38.11
C VAL A 223 17.01 14.38 38.12
N GLN A 224 17.02 13.71 39.27
CA GLN A 224 17.53 12.35 39.39
C GLN A 224 16.38 11.34 39.38
N ALA A 225 16.65 10.17 38.80
CA ALA A 225 15.77 8.99 38.84
C ALA A 225 14.37 9.21 38.23
N ALA A 226 14.23 10.13 37.28
CA ALA A 226 13.05 10.10 36.41
C ALA A 226 13.18 8.90 35.46
N GLU A 227 12.04 8.33 35.06
CA GLU A 227 11.99 7.22 34.12
C GLU A 227 11.84 7.77 32.69
N ILE A 228 12.73 7.37 31.79
CA ILE A 228 12.67 7.70 30.36
C ILE A 228 12.44 6.41 29.59
N THR A 229 11.54 6.46 28.61
CA THR A 229 11.24 5.35 27.71
C THR A 229 11.61 5.70 26.26
N LEU A 230 12.11 4.71 25.53
CA LEU A 230 12.40 4.77 24.09
C LEU A 230 11.53 3.73 23.40
N ASP A 231 10.70 4.21 22.48
CA ASP A 231 9.72 3.43 21.70
C ASP A 231 8.73 2.62 22.56
N GLY A 232 8.51 3.02 23.82
CA GLY A 232 7.61 2.35 24.76
C GLY A 232 8.20 1.13 25.49
N ASP A 233 9.23 0.51 24.93
CA ASP A 233 9.72 -0.79 25.40
C ASP A 233 11.04 -0.68 26.18
N ARG A 234 11.94 0.19 25.73
CA ARG A 234 13.26 0.35 26.35
C ARG A 234 13.19 1.44 27.41
N ARG A 235 13.73 1.17 28.61
CA ARG A 235 13.69 2.12 29.73
C ARG A 235 15.07 2.44 30.26
N THR A 236 15.25 3.66 30.74
CA THR A 236 16.44 4.13 31.45
C THR A 236 16.02 5.15 32.50
N THR A 237 16.92 5.53 33.39
CA THR A 237 16.67 6.55 34.41
C THR A 237 17.75 7.61 34.41
N SER A 238 17.38 8.86 34.69
CA SER A 238 18.36 9.93 34.87
C SER A 238 19.27 9.70 36.08
N ASN A 239 20.55 9.99 35.91
CA ASN A 239 21.55 9.82 36.96
C ASN A 239 21.56 11.02 37.94
N SER A 240 22.50 11.04 38.89
CA SER A 240 22.64 12.14 39.87
C SER A 240 23.02 13.49 39.27
N GLN A 241 23.35 13.54 37.98
CA GLN A 241 23.61 14.78 37.22
C GLN A 241 22.43 15.13 36.29
N GLY A 242 21.33 14.39 36.34
CA GLY A 242 20.18 14.54 35.45
C GLY A 242 20.38 13.98 34.05
N ASN A 243 21.46 13.24 33.79
CA ASN A 243 21.76 12.71 32.46
C ASN A 243 21.17 11.32 32.27
N TYR A 244 20.63 11.05 31.08
CA TYR A 244 20.19 9.71 30.67
C TYR A 244 20.75 9.34 29.29
N ARG A 245 20.76 8.04 28.99
CA ARG A 245 21.22 7.52 27.68
C ARG A 245 20.57 6.21 27.28
N PHE A 246 20.36 6.07 25.98
CA PHE A 246 20.06 4.83 25.27
C PHE A 246 21.19 4.53 24.29
N SER A 247 21.95 3.45 24.54
CA SER A 247 22.96 2.96 23.59
C SER A 247 22.35 2.06 22.52
N SER A 248 23.06 1.87 21.41
CA SER A 248 22.67 0.91 20.38
C SER A 248 21.26 1.17 19.80
N VAL A 249 20.94 2.43 19.53
CA VAL A 249 19.71 2.85 18.86
C VAL A 249 19.87 2.62 17.37
N ARG A 250 18.94 1.89 16.76
CA ARG A 250 19.00 1.61 15.31
C ARG A 250 18.78 2.90 14.51
N PRO A 251 19.24 3.02 13.27
CA PRO A 251 18.84 4.16 12.45
C PRO A 251 17.33 4.14 12.18
N GLY A 252 16.72 5.31 12.24
CA GLY A 252 15.28 5.47 12.10
C GLY A 252 14.75 6.60 12.98
N VAL A 253 13.44 6.83 12.90
CA VAL A 253 12.71 7.73 13.78
C VAL A 253 12.28 6.96 15.02
N HIS A 254 12.55 7.55 16.19
CA HIS A 254 12.32 7.00 17.51
C HIS A 254 11.49 7.96 18.36
N THR A 255 10.75 7.42 19.32
CA THR A 255 9.97 8.21 20.26
C THR A 255 10.58 8.11 21.66
N VAL A 256 11.03 9.25 22.20
CA VAL A 256 11.53 9.37 23.58
C VAL A 256 10.45 10.00 24.44
N GLN A 257 10.17 9.43 25.59
CA GLN A 257 9.14 9.93 26.51
C GLN A 257 9.61 9.88 27.96
N ILE A 258 9.43 10.98 28.69
CA ILE A 258 9.69 11.08 30.12
C ILE A 258 8.43 10.78 30.93
N ALA A 259 8.58 10.04 32.02
CA ALA A 259 7.55 9.77 33.03
C ALA A 259 8.02 10.31 34.39
N PHE A 260 7.89 11.63 34.58
CA PHE A 260 8.21 12.27 35.85
C PHE A 260 7.04 12.20 36.84
N LYS A 261 7.35 11.84 38.08
CA LYS A 261 6.39 11.78 39.19
C LYS A 261 6.82 12.75 40.29
N SER A 262 5.92 13.66 40.66
CA SER A 262 6.13 14.59 41.76
C SER A 262 4.91 14.64 42.67
N SER A 263 5.13 14.90 43.96
CA SER A 263 4.06 15.18 44.92
C SER A 263 3.58 16.63 44.85
N ARG A 264 4.34 17.51 44.20
CA ARG A 264 3.99 18.91 43.96
C ARG A 264 3.50 19.09 42.52
N PRO A 265 2.50 19.96 42.27
CA PRO A 265 2.10 20.32 40.92
C PRO A 265 3.28 20.93 40.13
N PHE A 266 3.44 20.51 38.89
CA PHE A 266 4.49 21.00 37.99
C PHE A 266 3.98 21.08 36.56
N TRP A 267 4.71 21.79 35.71
CA TRP A 267 4.50 21.77 34.26
C TRP A 267 5.76 21.33 33.53
N TYR A 268 5.58 20.71 32.37
CA TYR A 268 6.69 20.51 31.45
C TYR A 268 6.93 21.80 30.67
N THR A 269 8.18 22.24 30.59
CA THR A 269 8.59 23.38 29.76
C THR A 269 9.11 22.95 28.39
N THR A 270 9.36 21.64 28.21
CA THR A 270 9.61 20.98 26.92
C THR A 270 8.51 19.95 26.64
N SER A 271 8.43 19.42 25.42
CA SER A 271 7.52 18.29 25.18
C SER A 271 7.90 17.09 26.05
N SER A 272 6.93 16.46 26.71
CA SER A 272 7.15 15.21 27.48
C SER A 272 7.32 13.98 26.59
N LYS A 273 7.07 14.13 25.28
CA LYS A 273 7.22 13.09 24.25
C LYS A 273 7.78 13.69 22.97
N VAL A 274 8.94 13.21 22.53
CA VAL A 274 9.71 13.77 21.42
C VAL A 274 9.99 12.69 20.37
N SER A 275 9.75 13.02 19.10
CA SER A 275 10.14 12.20 17.96
C SER A 275 11.52 12.64 17.47
N THR A 276 12.48 11.73 17.35
CA THR A 276 13.88 12.05 17.07
C THR A 276 14.59 10.93 16.31
N THR A 277 15.84 11.11 15.91
CA THR A 277 16.66 10.07 15.29
C THR A 277 17.81 9.64 16.19
N ALA A 278 18.47 8.53 15.85
CA ALA A 278 19.73 8.15 16.49
C ALA A 278 20.76 9.31 16.45
N ASP A 279 21.63 9.36 17.45
CA ASP A 279 22.68 10.39 17.68
C ASP A 279 22.15 11.79 18.07
N SER A 280 20.89 11.88 18.49
CA SER A 280 20.28 13.13 18.95
C SER A 280 20.38 13.34 20.46
N ILE A 281 20.32 14.61 20.86
CA ILE A 281 20.18 15.05 22.25
C ILE A 281 18.73 15.47 22.49
N VAL A 282 18.07 14.90 23.50
CA VAL A 282 16.67 15.20 23.86
C VAL A 282 16.61 15.61 25.32
N ASP A 283 16.49 16.91 25.56
CA ASP A 283 16.39 17.45 26.92
C ASP A 283 14.93 17.55 27.39
N PHE A 284 14.73 17.32 28.69
CA PHE A 284 13.43 17.49 29.34
C PHE A 284 13.51 18.56 30.43
N GLY A 285 12.59 19.53 30.34
CA GLY A 285 12.46 20.62 31.30
C GLY A 285 11.14 20.55 32.06
N MET A 286 11.21 20.81 33.37
CA MET A 286 10.05 20.96 34.24
C MET A 286 10.14 22.25 35.05
N ILE A 287 9.00 22.79 35.44
CA ILE A 287 8.90 23.97 36.28
C ILE A 287 7.92 23.74 37.44
N TYR A 288 8.36 24.10 38.64
CA TYR A 288 7.51 24.30 39.80
C TYR A 288 7.15 25.79 39.87
N PRO A 289 5.91 26.15 39.53
CA PRO A 289 5.50 27.55 39.52
C PRO A 289 5.47 28.15 40.94
N ALA A 290 5.89 29.41 41.05
CA ALA A 290 5.56 30.26 42.19
C ALA A 290 4.37 31.17 41.86
N ALA A 291 4.24 31.60 40.61
CA ALA A 291 3.13 32.40 40.11
C ALA A 291 2.79 32.06 38.65
N GLN A 292 1.78 32.75 38.10
CA GLN A 292 1.41 32.66 36.69
C GLN A 292 1.36 34.07 36.08
N VAL A 293 1.92 34.21 34.89
CA VAL A 293 1.73 35.37 34.02
C VAL A 293 0.59 35.05 33.06
N ILE A 294 -0.43 35.89 33.04
CA ILE A 294 -1.57 35.77 32.14
C ILE A 294 -1.58 37.00 31.25
N GLY A 295 -1.62 36.78 29.93
CA GLY A 295 -1.68 37.86 28.96
C GLY A 295 -2.60 37.52 27.79
N TYR A 296 -2.84 38.54 26.96
CA TYR A 296 -3.70 38.45 25.79
C TYR A 296 -3.00 39.12 24.61
N VAL A 297 -3.07 38.49 23.44
CA VAL A 297 -2.73 39.10 22.15
C VAL A 297 -4.04 39.43 21.45
N LEU A 298 -4.29 40.72 21.24
CA LEU A 298 -5.53 41.25 20.67
C LEU A 298 -5.24 42.07 19.41
N ASN A 299 -6.20 42.15 18.49
CA ASN A 299 -6.17 43.12 17.39
C ASN A 299 -6.71 44.50 17.83
N ASP A 300 -6.71 45.44 16.89
CA ASP A 300 -7.17 46.83 17.07
C ASP A 300 -8.65 46.95 17.48
N VAL A 301 -9.49 45.98 17.11
CA VAL A 301 -10.90 45.90 17.54
C VAL A 301 -11.10 45.11 18.85
N GLY A 302 -10.01 44.71 19.52
CA GLY A 302 -10.03 44.03 20.82
C GLY A 302 -10.38 42.53 20.77
N MET A 303 -10.38 41.92 19.58
CA MET A 303 -10.56 40.48 19.40
C MET A 303 -9.24 39.74 19.62
N GLY A 304 -9.28 38.61 20.31
CA GLY A 304 -8.11 37.77 20.56
C GLY A 304 -7.61 37.06 19.30
N LEU A 305 -6.29 37.00 19.15
CA LEU A 305 -5.63 36.34 18.03
C LEU A 305 -5.15 34.94 18.45
N PRO A 306 -5.69 33.87 17.86
CA PRO A 306 -5.27 32.50 18.18
C PRO A 306 -3.96 32.12 17.52
N ASP A 307 -3.30 31.11 18.08
CA ASP A 307 -2.11 30.46 17.52
C ASP A 307 -0.91 31.41 17.30
N ILE A 308 -0.88 32.54 18.03
CA ILE A 308 0.21 33.50 18.02
C ILE A 308 1.30 33.07 19.00
N GLY A 309 2.53 32.99 18.52
CA GLY A 309 3.74 32.74 19.30
C GLY A 309 4.07 33.93 20.19
N VAL A 310 4.38 33.65 21.47
CA VAL A 310 4.81 34.65 22.45
C VAL A 310 6.07 34.15 23.15
N LEU A 311 7.15 34.92 23.06
CA LEU A 311 8.41 34.70 23.75
C LEU A 311 8.41 35.51 25.05
N LEU A 312 8.33 34.81 26.19
CA LEU A 312 8.46 35.41 27.52
C LEU A 312 9.90 35.25 28.01
N LYS A 313 10.57 36.36 28.31
CA LYS A 313 11.92 36.38 28.91
C LYS A 313 11.84 36.86 30.35
N GLY A 314 12.65 36.28 31.23
CA GLY A 314 12.76 36.71 32.62
C GLY A 314 13.91 36.04 33.36
N PRO A 315 13.93 36.12 34.70
CA PRO A 315 14.98 35.51 35.54
C PRO A 315 15.11 34.00 35.33
N GLN A 316 14.01 33.34 34.97
CA GLN A 316 13.99 31.91 34.73
C GLN A 316 14.52 31.49 33.34
N GLY A 317 14.83 32.45 32.47
CA GLY A 317 15.18 32.23 31.08
C GLY A 317 14.05 32.61 30.12
N GLU A 318 14.06 31.99 28.95
CA GLU A 318 13.10 32.24 27.87
C GLU A 318 12.07 31.11 27.76
N MET A 319 10.82 31.45 27.47
CA MET A 319 9.72 30.49 27.30
C MET A 319 8.90 30.86 26.07
N ASN A 320 8.71 29.89 25.17
CA ASN A 320 7.82 30.02 24.02
C ASN A 320 6.42 29.55 24.40
N LEU A 321 5.43 30.37 24.09
CA LEU A 321 4.03 30.16 24.37
C LEU A 321 3.23 30.36 23.09
N THR A 322 2.01 29.83 23.06
CA THR A 322 1.08 30.05 21.97
C THR A 322 -0.26 30.46 22.56
N THR A 323 -0.92 31.43 21.94
CA THR A 323 -2.24 31.91 22.38
C THR A 323 -3.36 30.92 22.05
N ASP A 324 -4.37 30.86 22.91
CA ASP A 324 -5.58 30.07 22.68
C ASP A 324 -6.58 30.75 21.71
N GLN A 325 -7.74 30.14 21.50
CA GLN A 325 -8.80 30.66 20.63
C GLN A 325 -9.30 32.08 20.99
N GLY A 326 -9.08 32.52 22.24
CA GLY A 326 -9.41 33.86 22.72
C GLY A 326 -8.20 34.79 22.80
N GLY A 327 -7.06 34.43 22.19
CA GLY A 327 -5.83 35.20 22.23
C GLY A 327 -5.10 35.15 23.58
N LYS A 328 -5.54 34.31 24.52
CA LYS A 328 -4.96 34.25 25.86
C LYS A 328 -3.74 33.33 25.89
N PHE A 329 -2.70 33.74 26.59
CA PHE A 329 -1.59 32.86 26.98
C PHE A 329 -1.43 32.83 28.50
N VAL A 330 -0.97 31.69 29.02
CA VAL A 330 -0.66 31.51 30.44
C VAL A 330 0.74 30.93 30.57
N ALA A 331 1.61 31.62 31.28
CA ALA A 331 2.99 31.22 31.51
C ALA A 331 3.20 30.91 33.00
N PRO A 332 3.61 29.69 33.37
CA PRO A 332 4.09 29.44 34.71
C PRO A 332 5.44 30.13 34.94
N VAL A 333 5.57 30.82 36.07
CA VAL A 333 6.82 31.48 36.45
C VAL A 333 7.27 31.00 37.83
N ALA A 334 8.53 30.58 37.93
CA ALA A 334 9.11 30.03 39.16
C ALA A 334 9.74 31.10 40.05
N GLN A 335 10.15 32.23 39.48
CA GLN A 335 10.92 33.27 40.18
C GLN A 335 10.22 34.63 40.10
N SER A 336 10.26 35.40 41.18
CA SER A 336 9.89 36.81 41.16
C SER A 336 10.91 37.62 40.34
N GLY A 337 10.47 38.72 39.75
CA GLY A 337 11.33 39.64 39.02
C GLY A 337 10.64 40.29 37.84
N SER A 338 11.41 40.98 37.02
CA SER A 338 10.94 41.62 35.80
C SER A 338 10.97 40.64 34.63
N TYR A 339 9.83 40.50 33.97
CA TYR A 339 9.63 39.72 32.77
C TYR A 339 9.31 40.64 31.59
N SER A 340 9.65 40.20 30.38
CA SER A 340 9.23 40.84 29.15
C SER A 340 8.62 39.82 28.19
N ALA A 341 7.50 40.16 27.59
CA ALA A 341 6.83 39.35 26.57
C ALA A 341 6.96 40.01 25.20
N HIS A 342 7.30 39.23 24.20
CA HIS A 342 7.41 39.64 22.81
C HIS A 342 6.61 38.69 21.92
N VAL A 343 5.86 39.22 20.96
CA VAL A 343 5.16 38.38 19.97
C VAL A 343 6.16 37.92 18.92
N ASP A 344 6.10 36.64 18.57
CA ASP A 344 6.83 36.11 17.43
C ASP A 344 6.17 36.58 16.13
N VAL A 345 6.84 37.50 15.43
CA VAL A 345 6.33 38.11 14.20
C VAL A 345 6.04 37.09 13.10
N GLU A 346 6.74 35.94 13.07
CA GLU A 346 6.52 34.90 12.06
C GLU A 346 5.21 34.13 12.29
N SER A 347 4.67 34.18 13.50
CA SER A 347 3.40 33.53 13.86
C SER A 347 2.17 34.39 13.57
N VAL A 348 2.36 35.67 13.24
CA VAL A 348 1.26 36.60 12.98
C VAL A 348 0.74 36.39 11.54
N PRO A 349 -0.57 36.17 11.35
CA PRO A 349 -1.14 36.00 10.01
C PRO A 349 -0.93 37.21 9.10
N ASP A 350 -0.87 36.95 7.79
CA ASP A 350 -0.84 38.01 6.78
C ASP A 350 -2.04 38.95 6.92
N GLY A 351 -1.79 40.26 6.82
CA GLY A 351 -2.83 41.30 6.88
C GLY A 351 -2.84 42.13 8.18
N TYR A 352 -2.03 41.79 9.17
CA TYR A 352 -1.79 42.64 10.36
C TYR A 352 -0.56 43.53 10.18
N ALA A 353 -0.66 44.79 10.59
CA ALA A 353 0.48 45.69 10.67
C ALA A 353 1.33 45.35 11.90
N LEU A 354 2.64 45.19 11.72
CA LEU A 354 3.58 44.81 12.78
C LEU A 354 4.35 46.01 13.37
N GLU A 355 4.14 47.21 12.82
CA GLU A 355 4.90 48.42 13.14
C GLU A 355 4.70 48.89 14.59
N ASP A 356 3.54 48.61 15.18
CA ASP A 356 3.15 49.03 16.53
C ASP A 356 3.38 47.94 17.60
N LEU A 357 4.08 46.84 17.27
CA LEU A 357 4.24 45.72 18.17
C LEU A 357 5.26 46.05 19.27
N GLN A 358 4.77 46.37 20.48
CA GLN A 358 5.59 46.77 21.61
C GLN A 358 5.95 45.61 22.55
N LEU A 359 7.10 45.74 23.21
CA LEU A 359 7.52 44.85 24.30
C LEU A 359 6.63 45.09 25.54
N ALA A 360 5.95 44.05 26.01
CA ALA A 360 5.21 44.14 27.27
C ALA A 360 6.13 43.86 28.45
N SER A 361 6.27 44.81 29.38
CA SER A 361 7.05 44.63 30.62
C SER A 361 6.14 44.27 31.78
N ILE A 362 6.48 43.22 32.52
CA ILE A 362 5.67 42.62 33.59
C ILE A 362 6.55 42.52 34.84
N SER A 363 6.04 42.93 36.00
CA SER A 363 6.72 42.73 37.27
C SER A 363 5.98 41.69 38.10
N VAL A 364 6.67 40.60 38.43
CA VAL A 364 6.14 39.51 39.26
C VAL A 364 6.76 39.64 40.65
N GLY A 365 5.96 39.98 41.66
CA GLY A 365 6.36 40.00 43.06
C GLY A 365 5.99 38.71 43.78
N GLU A 366 6.57 38.48 44.96
CA GLU A 366 6.05 37.48 45.90
C GLU A 366 4.67 37.95 46.39
N GLY A 367 3.65 37.13 46.21
CA GLY A 367 2.36 37.35 46.84
C GLY A 367 2.41 36.87 48.29
N GLU A 368 2.08 37.74 49.26
CA GLU A 368 1.69 37.26 50.58
C GLU A 368 0.41 36.41 50.43
N PHE A 369 0.50 35.13 50.80
CA PHE A 369 -0.71 34.35 51.07
C PHE A 369 -1.40 34.97 52.29
N LYS A 370 -2.56 35.60 52.08
CA LYS A 370 -3.53 35.85 53.15
C LYS A 370 -4.45 34.67 53.34
#